data_AF-B8B523-F1
#
_entry.id   AF-B8B523-F1
#
_cell.length_a   1.000
_cell.length_b   1.000
_cell.length_c   1.000
_cell.angle_alpha   90.00
_cell.angle_beta   90.00
_cell.angle_gamma   90.00
#
_symmetry.space_group_name_H-M   'P 1'
#
loop_
_entity.id
_entity.type
_entity.pdbx_description
1 polymer ?
#
loop_
_entity_poly.entity_id
_entity_poly.type
_entity_poly.pdbx_seq_one_letter_code
_entity_poly.pdbx_strand_id
1 'polypeptide(L)'
;MRLYFHDILYDFSNSTANSTSAVVASPAALLRAANTTIFGTTVVFNDPMTEGTSALPPSLEETAVRAQGLYLYDGKAASTLNAWLAFSVVFNSTARRGTLTLNGRRPQHRDEGHLRGGRHRRLLHVPWRSPRSAPTPSRDSPTSGC
;
A
#
# COMPACT_ATOMS: atom_id res chain seq x y z
N MET A 1 5.78 10.16 -12.42
CA MET A 1 4.54 10.15 -11.61
C MET A 1 4.93 9.94 -10.16
N ARG A 2 4.36 10.74 -9.26
CA ARG A 2 4.51 10.63 -7.82
C ARG A 2 3.13 10.43 -7.22
N LEU A 3 2.90 9.26 -6.64
CA LEU A 3 1.65 8.92 -5.97
C LEU A 3 1.80 9.01 -4.47
N TYR A 4 0.72 9.41 -3.80
CA TYR A 4 0.58 9.43 -2.35
C TYR A 4 -0.51 8.46 -1.96
N PHE A 5 -0.17 7.54 -1.07
CA PHE A 5 -1.04 6.51 -0.51
C PHE A 5 -1.72 7.04 0.76
N HIS A 6 -3.02 6.77 0.93
CA HIS A 6 -3.81 7.26 2.07
C HIS A 6 -4.49 6.11 2.81
N ASP A 7 -3.84 5.62 3.86
CA ASP A 7 -4.36 4.56 4.75
C ASP A 7 -5.21 5.16 5.86
N ILE A 8 -6.50 4.82 5.90
CA ILE A 8 -7.46 5.25 6.92
C ILE A 8 -7.99 3.99 7.64
N LEU A 9 -7.29 3.62 8.71
CA LEU A 9 -7.60 2.42 9.49
C LEU A 9 -8.93 2.53 10.23
N TYR A 10 -9.77 1.50 10.13
CA TYR A 10 -10.91 1.31 11.02
C TYR A 10 -10.43 1.00 12.44
N ASP A 11 -10.70 1.89 13.39
CA ASP A 11 -10.25 1.80 14.78
C ASP A 11 -11.40 1.77 15.80
N PHE A 12 -12.61 1.44 15.32
CA PHE A 12 -13.87 1.47 16.07
C PHE A 12 -14.34 2.86 16.52
N SER A 13 -13.50 3.89 16.42
CA SER A 13 -13.86 5.29 16.73
C SER A 13 -14.25 6.09 15.49
N ASN A 14 -13.93 5.57 14.29
CA ASN A 14 -14.34 6.11 13.01
C ASN A 14 -15.48 5.30 12.35
N SER A 15 -16.15 5.93 11.38
CA SER A 15 -17.20 5.28 10.58
C SER A 15 -16.61 4.27 9.60
N THR A 16 -17.33 3.17 9.38
CA THR A 16 -17.05 2.20 8.31
C THR A 16 -17.08 2.85 6.92
N ALA A 17 -17.84 3.94 6.74
CA ALA A 17 -17.91 4.67 5.48
C ALA A 17 -16.64 5.49 5.17
N ASN A 18 -15.86 5.85 6.20
CA ASN A 18 -14.66 6.67 6.04
C ASN A 18 -13.36 5.85 6.10
N SER A 19 -13.46 4.60 6.55
CA SER A 19 -12.31 3.72 6.69
C SER A 19 -12.00 3.06 5.36
N THR A 20 -10.72 2.98 5.02
CA THR A 20 -10.23 2.37 3.78
C THR A 20 -9.43 1.09 4.06
N SER A 21 -9.11 0.83 5.33
CA SER A 21 -8.43 -0.37 5.78
C SER A 21 -8.97 -0.92 7.10
N ALA A 22 -8.70 -2.19 7.38
CA ALA A 22 -9.16 -2.85 8.60
C ALA A 22 -8.22 -3.98 9.03
N VAL A 23 -8.05 -4.14 10.35
CA VAL A 23 -7.36 -5.30 10.94
C VAL A 23 -8.21 -6.55 10.70
N VAL A 24 -7.65 -7.55 10.04
CA VAL A 24 -8.31 -8.85 9.76
C VAL A 24 -7.72 -10.01 10.56
N ALA A 25 -6.50 -9.83 11.06
CA ALA A 25 -5.86 -10.75 11.99
C ALA A 25 -5.12 -9.96 13.05
N SER A 26 -5.22 -10.40 14.30
CA SER A 26 -4.55 -9.79 15.46
C SER A 26 -3.60 -10.79 16.10
N PRO A 27 -2.64 -10.34 16.92
CA PRO A 27 -1.71 -11.24 17.58
C PRO A 27 -2.46 -12.23 18.47
N ALA A 28 -1.93 -13.44 18.57
CA ALA A 28 -2.46 -14.48 19.46
C ALA A 28 -2.58 -13.93 20.90
N ALA A 29 -3.59 -14.38 21.64
CA ALA A 29 -3.90 -13.84 22.97
C ALA A 29 -2.70 -13.83 23.93
N LEU A 30 -1.85 -14.86 23.88
CA LEU A 30 -0.63 -14.96 24.68
C LEU A 30 0.42 -13.88 24.32
N LEU A 31 0.55 -13.53 23.03
CA LEU A 31 1.46 -12.47 22.59
C LEU A 31 0.96 -11.08 23.03
N ARG A 32 -0.36 -10.88 23.02
CA ARG A 32 -0.99 -9.65 23.48
C ARG A 32 -0.87 -9.47 24.99
N ALA A 33 -1.06 -10.55 25.76
CA ALA A 33 -0.91 -10.54 27.22
C ALA A 33 0.52 -10.21 27.67
N ALA A 34 1.52 -10.53 26.84
CA ALA A 34 2.92 -10.18 27.10
C ALA A 34 3.26 -8.71 26.76
N ASN A 35 2.32 -7.90 26.21
CA ASN A 35 2.53 -6.50 25.80
C ASN A 35 3.73 -6.26 24.88
N THR A 36 4.28 -7.29 24.23
CA THR A 36 5.60 -7.17 23.61
C THR A 36 5.56 -6.72 22.16
N THR A 37 4.49 -6.98 21.39
CA THR A 37 4.49 -6.69 19.95
C THR A 37 3.08 -6.64 19.34
N ILE A 38 2.96 -6.01 18.17
CA ILE A 38 1.84 -6.21 17.23
C ILE A 38 2.22 -7.20 16.11
N PHE A 39 3.17 -8.09 16.39
CA PHE A 39 3.67 -9.07 15.41
C PHE A 39 2.52 -9.97 14.92
N GLY A 40 2.45 -10.14 13.60
CA GLY A 40 1.42 -10.93 12.93
C GLY A 40 0.09 -10.18 12.73
N THR A 41 -0.08 -8.97 13.28
CA THR A 41 -1.24 -8.14 12.94
C THR A 41 -1.28 -7.91 11.44
N THR A 42 -2.39 -8.27 10.81
CA THR A 42 -2.61 -8.14 9.37
C THR A 42 -3.76 -7.18 9.11
N VAL A 43 -3.53 -6.26 8.19
CA VAL A 43 -4.49 -5.24 7.75
C VAL A 43 -4.73 -5.42 6.26
N VAL A 44 -6.00 -5.43 5.84
CA VAL A 44 -6.39 -5.33 4.42
C VAL A 44 -6.80 -3.90 4.13
N PHE A 45 -6.59 -3.45 2.90
CA PHE A 45 -6.88 -2.08 2.50
C PHE A 45 -7.32 -1.95 1.04
N ASN A 46 -8.14 -0.92 0.79
CA ASN A 46 -8.53 -0.43 -0.53
C ASN A 46 -8.42 1.11 -0.52
N ASP A 47 -7.18 1.58 -0.54
CA ASP A 47 -6.83 2.96 -0.22
C ASP A 47 -6.84 3.85 -1.46
N PRO A 48 -7.40 5.07 -1.36
CA PRO A 48 -7.26 6.05 -2.42
C PRO A 48 -5.81 6.50 -2.56
N MET A 49 -5.39 6.78 -3.79
CA MET A 49 -4.09 7.40 -4.07
C MET A 49 -4.24 8.72 -4.83
N THR A 50 -3.40 9.70 -4.54
CA THR A 50 -3.40 11.00 -5.24
C THR A 50 -2.09 11.23 -5.99
N GLU A 51 -2.15 11.80 -7.19
CA GLU A 51 -0.97 12.18 -7.97
C GLU A 51 -0.55 13.62 -7.61
N GLY A 52 0.74 13.84 -7.35
CA GLY A 52 1.30 15.19 -7.18
C GLY A 52 1.03 15.87 -5.83
N THR A 53 -0.02 15.49 -5.09
CA THR A 53 -0.36 16.06 -3.78
C THR A 53 -0.53 15.02 -2.67
N SER A 54 -0.05 15.35 -1.47
CA SER A 54 -0.30 14.57 -0.25
C SER A 54 -1.62 14.91 0.44
N ALA A 55 -2.40 15.85 -0.11
CA ALA A 55 -3.72 16.18 0.42
C ALA A 55 -4.70 15.04 0.15
N LEU A 56 -5.50 14.68 1.16
CA LEU A 56 -6.60 13.74 0.98
C LEU A 56 -7.67 14.41 0.10
N PRO A 57 -8.27 13.70 -0.86
CA PRO A 57 -9.36 14.25 -1.65
C PRO A 57 -10.59 14.55 -0.77
N PRO A 58 -11.45 15.51 -1.18
CA PRO A 58 -12.73 15.78 -0.52
C PRO A 58 -13.60 14.53 -0.36
N SER A 59 -13.55 13.62 -1.34
CA SER A 59 -14.21 12.31 -1.30
C SER A 59 -13.23 11.19 -1.65
N LEU A 60 -13.35 10.05 -0.98
CA LEU A 60 -12.51 8.87 -1.23
C LEU A 60 -12.76 8.26 -2.62
N GLU A 61 -13.94 8.50 -3.21
CA GLU A 61 -14.30 8.00 -4.55
C GLU A 61 -13.79 8.88 -5.71
N GLU A 62 -13.24 10.06 -5.40
CA GLU A 62 -12.80 11.02 -6.42
C GLU A 62 -11.51 10.59 -7.13
N THR A 63 -10.77 9.64 -6.55
CA THR A 63 -9.53 9.18 -7.14
C THR A 63 -9.73 8.02 -8.13
N ALA A 64 -9.12 8.18 -9.30
CA ALA A 64 -9.02 7.14 -10.32
C ALA A 64 -7.85 6.16 -10.08
N VAL A 65 -7.12 6.28 -8.98
CA VAL A 65 -6.00 5.39 -8.62
C VAL A 65 -6.16 4.89 -7.20
N ARG A 66 -6.17 3.56 -7.03
CA ARG A 66 -6.30 2.92 -5.72
C ARG A 66 -5.18 1.93 -5.47
N ALA A 67 -4.80 1.76 -4.21
CA ALA A 67 -3.93 0.69 -3.77
C ALA A 67 -4.77 -0.37 -3.05
N GLN A 68 -4.70 -1.62 -3.50
CA GLN A 68 -5.53 -2.72 -3.00
C GLN A 68 -4.65 -3.88 -2.59
N GLY A 69 -4.76 -4.31 -1.33
CA GLY A 69 -3.95 -5.40 -0.83
C GLY A 69 -3.94 -5.50 0.68
N LEU A 70 -2.79 -5.91 1.23
CA LEU A 70 -2.59 -6.10 2.65
C LEU A 70 -1.21 -5.68 3.11
N TYR A 71 -1.10 -5.41 4.40
CA TYR A 71 0.17 -5.35 5.10
C TYR A 71 0.10 -6.14 6.41
N LEU A 72 1.23 -6.74 6.80
CA LEU A 72 1.35 -7.41 8.08
C LEU A 72 2.59 -6.92 8.81
N TYR A 73 2.49 -6.81 10.14
CA TYR A 73 3.62 -6.42 10.98
C TYR A 73 4.51 -7.65 11.25
N ASP A 74 5.74 -7.64 10.73
CA ASP A 74 6.67 -8.78 10.77
C ASP A 74 7.87 -8.54 11.73
N GLY A 75 7.85 -7.43 12.48
CA GLY A 75 8.84 -7.10 13.49
C GLY A 75 8.50 -7.66 14.88
N LYS A 76 9.48 -8.29 15.53
CA LYS A 76 9.35 -8.79 16.91
C LYS A 76 9.79 -7.80 17.99
N ALA A 77 10.46 -6.71 17.65
CA ALA A 77 10.87 -5.70 18.62
C ALA A 77 9.81 -4.60 18.69
N ALA A 78 9.37 -4.25 19.91
CA ALA A 78 8.36 -3.20 20.15
C ALA A 78 8.77 -1.82 19.60
N SER A 79 10.08 -1.55 19.51
CA SER A 79 10.66 -0.31 18.99
C SER A 79 10.67 -0.21 17.47
N THR A 80 10.39 -1.31 16.75
CA THR A 80 10.40 -1.33 15.28
C THR A 80 9.04 -1.73 14.72
N LEU A 81 8.43 -0.84 13.95
CA LEU A 81 7.18 -1.12 13.21
C LEU A 81 7.51 -1.64 11.82
N ASN A 82 8.20 -2.78 11.75
CA ASN A 82 8.47 -3.41 10.46
C ASN A 82 7.16 -3.97 9.90
N ALA A 83 6.89 -3.66 8.63
CA ALA A 83 5.74 -4.17 7.90
C ALA A 83 6.19 -4.82 6.60
N TRP A 84 5.52 -5.90 6.22
CA TRP A 84 5.60 -6.47 4.89
C TRP A 84 4.31 -6.17 4.14
N LEU A 85 4.41 -5.69 2.91
CA LEU A 85 3.28 -5.28 2.09
C LEU A 85 3.18 -6.18 0.85
N ALA A 86 1.95 -6.50 0.46
CA ALA A 86 1.63 -7.05 -0.85
C ALA A 86 0.34 -6.39 -1.35
N PHE A 87 0.44 -5.66 -2.47
CA PHE A 87 -0.67 -4.91 -3.01
C PHE A 87 -0.51 -4.61 -4.49
N SER A 88 -1.60 -4.17 -5.08
CA SER A 88 -1.68 -3.70 -6.45
C SER A 88 -2.09 -2.24 -6.47
N VAL A 89 -1.37 -1.41 -7.24
CA VAL A 89 -1.84 -0.09 -7.64
C VAL A 89 -2.71 -0.25 -8.88
N VAL A 90 -3.98 0.08 -8.76
CA VAL A 90 -5.00 -0.02 -9.81
C VAL A 90 -5.23 1.37 -10.39
N PHE A 91 -4.91 1.54 -11.67
CA PHE A 91 -5.20 2.73 -12.45
C PHE A 91 -6.49 2.51 -13.24
N ASN A 92 -7.45 3.43 -13.07
CA ASN A 92 -8.73 3.37 -13.77
C ASN A 92 -9.18 4.76 -14.25
N SER A 93 -8.28 5.51 -14.89
CA SER A 93 -8.61 6.77 -15.56
C SER A 93 -8.67 6.61 -17.07
N THR A 94 -9.10 7.65 -17.79
CA THR A 94 -9.02 7.69 -19.26
C THR A 94 -7.57 7.76 -19.75
N ALA A 95 -6.68 8.39 -18.97
CA ALA A 95 -5.27 8.56 -19.32
C ALA A 95 -4.41 7.32 -18.99
N ARG A 96 -4.76 6.56 -17.95
CA ARG A 96 -4.00 5.39 -17.48
C ARG A 96 -4.94 4.31 -16.99
N ARG A 97 -4.83 3.11 -17.57
CA ARG A 97 -5.55 1.90 -17.14
C ARG A 97 -4.58 0.75 -16.94
N GLY A 98 -4.83 -0.07 -15.93
CA GLY A 98 -4.07 -1.28 -15.66
C GLY A 98 -3.62 -1.36 -14.20
N THR A 99 -2.73 -2.32 -13.93
CA THR A 99 -2.35 -2.66 -12.56
C THR A 99 -0.83 -2.79 -12.45
N LEU A 100 -0.27 -2.28 -11.36
CA LEU A 100 1.11 -2.52 -10.95
C LEU A 100 1.13 -3.24 -9.61
N THR A 101 1.62 -4.48 -9.59
CA THR A 101 1.74 -5.28 -8.36
C THR A 101 3.10 -5.04 -7.71
N LEU A 102 3.06 -4.84 -6.40
CA LEU A 102 4.22 -4.54 -5.56
C LEU A 102 4.18 -5.41 -4.32
N ASN A 103 5.32 -5.96 -3.94
CA ASN A 103 5.51 -6.66 -2.69
C ASN A 103 6.88 -6.35 -2.11
N GLY A 104 6.97 -6.26 -0.78
CA GLY A 104 8.25 -6.03 -0.13
C GLY A 104 8.14 -5.57 1.31
N ARG A 105 9.30 -5.61 1.96
CA ARG A 105 9.47 -5.19 3.36
C ARG A 105 9.68 -3.68 3.45
N ARG A 106 9.02 -3.06 4.42
CA ARG A 106 9.16 -1.67 4.83
C ARG A 106 9.61 -1.63 6.29
N PRO A 107 10.90 -1.39 6.55
CA PRO A 107 11.35 -1.06 7.90
C PRO A 107 10.82 0.31 8.32
N GLN A 108 10.23 0.41 9.51
CA GLN A 108 9.85 1.71 10.09
C GLN A 108 10.44 1.82 11.50
N HIS A 109 11.37 2.74 11.67
CA HIS A 109 11.86 3.14 12.99
C HIS A 109 10.77 3.97 13.69
N ARG A 110 10.51 3.66 14.96
CA ARG A 110 9.73 4.55 15.82
C ARG A 110 10.65 5.67 16.31
N ASP A 111 10.51 6.86 15.77
CA ASP A 111 11.06 8.05 16.41
C ASP A 111 10.09 8.47 17.54
N GLU A 112 10.56 8.51 18.77
CA GLU A 112 9.76 8.74 20.00
C GLU A 112 9.05 10.12 20.05
N GLY A 113 9.30 11.02 19.09
CA GLY A 113 8.70 12.36 19.03
C GLY A 113 7.34 12.47 18.32
N HIS A 114 6.85 11.43 17.64
CA HIS A 114 5.70 11.55 16.73
C HIS A 114 4.32 11.25 17.34
N LEU A 115 4.23 10.98 18.64
CA LEU A 115 2.98 10.59 19.33
C LEU A 115 2.42 11.65 20.29
N ARG A 116 2.61 12.94 19.98
CA ARG A 116 1.79 14.00 20.59
C ARG A 116 0.81 14.56 19.54
N GLY A 117 -0.33 13.87 19.43
CA GLY A 117 -1.58 14.43 18.92
C GLY A 117 -1.82 14.36 17.41
N GLY A 118 -2.91 13.69 17.02
CA GLY A 118 -3.69 14.03 15.81
C GLY A 118 -3.36 13.29 14.53
N ARG A 119 -4.37 12.56 14.02
CA ARG A 119 -4.56 12.06 12.63
C ARG A 119 -3.32 11.40 12.00
N HIS A 120 -3.26 10.07 12.10
CA HIS A 120 -2.27 9.27 11.39
C HIS A 120 -2.45 9.42 9.86
N ARG A 121 -1.55 10.19 9.22
CA ARG A 121 -1.41 10.26 7.76
C ARG A 121 -0.15 9.48 7.36
N ARG A 122 -0.31 8.28 6.79
CA ARG A 122 0.83 7.43 6.39
C ARG A 122 1.15 7.65 4.91
N LEU A 123 2.15 8.47 4.60
CA LEU A 123 2.56 8.78 3.22
C LEU A 123 3.55 7.73 2.67
N LEU A 124 3.13 6.95 1.67
CA LEU A 124 4.02 6.08 0.90
C LEU A 124 4.47 6.81 -0.38
N HIS A 125 5.78 6.91 -0.63
CA HIS A 125 6.33 7.39 -1.90
C HIS A 125 6.66 6.19 -2.80
N VAL A 126 5.96 6.03 -3.93
CA VAL A 126 6.25 4.98 -4.93
C VAL A 126 6.84 5.65 -6.18
N PRO A 127 8.16 5.49 -6.46
CA PRO A 127 8.74 6.01 -7.68
C PRO A 127 8.29 5.16 -8.88
N TRP A 128 7.61 5.80 -9.84
CA TRP A 128 7.24 5.18 -11.11
C TRP A 128 8.42 5.16 -12.08
N ARG A 129 8.76 3.99 -12.63
CA ARG A 129 9.61 3.84 -13.82
C ARG A 129 8.78 3.19 -14.93
N SER A 130 8.80 3.79 -16.12
CA SER A 130 8.12 3.29 -17.30
C SER A 130 8.58 1.86 -17.63
N PRO A 131 7.68 0.94 -18.01
CA PRO A 131 8.09 -0.31 -18.62
C PRO A 131 8.86 0.01 -19.91
N ARG A 132 10.10 -0.50 -20.05
CA ARG A 132 10.77 -0.50 -21.36
C ARG A 132 9.92 -1.33 -22.30
N SER A 133 9.55 -0.77 -23.45
CA SER A 133 8.93 -1.49 -24.55
C SER A 133 9.79 -2.70 -24.90
N ALA A 134 9.19 -3.88 -24.90
CA ALA A 134 9.85 -5.09 -25.38
C ALA A 134 10.20 -4.90 -26.87
N PRO A 135 11.37 -5.37 -27.34
CA PRO A 135 11.70 -5.32 -28.76
C PRO A 135 10.72 -6.21 -29.54
N THR A 136 10.12 -5.63 -30.58
CA THR A 136 9.25 -6.32 -31.54
C THR A 136 10.08 -7.39 -32.26
N PRO A 137 9.64 -8.66 -32.33
CA PRO A 137 10.36 -9.67 -33.11
C PRO A 137 10.27 -9.34 -34.61
N SER A 138 11.42 -9.30 -35.29
CA SER A 138 11.48 -9.17 -36.74
C SER A 138 10.85 -10.39 -37.40
N ARG A 139 9.93 -10.14 -38.34
CA ARG A 139 9.40 -11.16 -39.24
C ARG A 139 10.43 -11.41 -40.33
N ASP A 140 11.34 -12.36 -40.09
CA ASP A 140 12.09 -12.99 -41.16
C ASP A 140 11.39 -14.30 -41.53
N SER A 141 10.71 -14.28 -42.68
CA SER A 141 10.15 -15.46 -43.33
C SER A 141 11.29 -16.27 -43.98
N PRO A 142 11.40 -17.59 -43.78
CA PRO A 142 12.30 -18.40 -44.58
C PRO A 142 11.62 -18.72 -45.93
N THR A 143 12.22 -18.25 -47.02
CA THR A 143 11.92 -18.76 -48.36
C THR A 143 12.44 -20.20 -48.47
N SER A 144 11.54 -21.08 -48.89
CA SER A 144 11.80 -22.46 -49.32
C SER A 144 12.79 -22.50 -50.49
N GLY A 145 13.78 -23.40 -50.42
CA GLY A 145 14.65 -23.72 -51.55
C GLY A 145 15.53 -24.94 -51.29
N CYS A 146 15.03 -26.12 -51.65
CA CYS A 146 15.67 -27.26 -52.34
C CYS A 146 14.66 -28.41 -52.41
#